data_AF-A0A1F9ZL84-F1
#
_entry.id   AF-A0A1F9ZL84-F1
#
_cell.length_a   1.000
_cell.length_b   1.000
_cell.length_c   1.000
_cell.angle_alpha   90.00
_cell.angle_beta   90.00
_cell.angle_gamma   90.00
#
_symmetry.space_group_name_H-M   'P 1'
#
loop_
_entity.id
_entity.type
_entity.pdbx_description
1 polymer ?
#
loop_
_entity_poly.entity_id
_entity_poly.type
_entity_poly.pdbx_seq_one_letter_code
_entity_poly.pdbx_strand_id
1 'polypeptide(L)'
;MLAEDYMGVAVFAIIAILIPAIVFLLSRYIRTDKKDPRGMTTYECGEVPIGEAQIQFHFQYYMYAIIFVAFDLVTVFILIWGLVFADISDLAKVYMLLFLGILLVGVTYALKKEEIIWI
;
A
#
# COMPACT_ATOMS: atom_id res chain seq x y z
N MET A 1 -30.11 10.18 5.01
CA MET A 1 -29.82 8.74 4.89
C MET A 1 -28.33 8.53 4.71
N LEU A 2 -27.75 8.53 3.49
CA LEU A 2 -26.30 8.27 3.32
C LEU A 2 -25.38 9.16 4.16
N ALA A 3 -25.66 10.47 4.24
CA ALA A 3 -24.84 11.39 5.04
C ALA A 3 -24.85 11.07 6.54
N GLU A 4 -25.94 10.50 7.08
CA GLU A 4 -26.02 10.12 8.49
C GLU A 4 -25.27 8.79 8.74
N ASP A 5 -25.39 7.84 7.82
CA ASP A 5 -24.73 6.52 7.91
C ASP A 5 -23.19 6.64 7.82
N TYR A 6 -22.68 7.58 7.02
CA TYR A 6 -21.24 7.82 6.88
C TYR A 6 -20.70 8.94 7.78
N MET A 7 -21.55 9.65 8.53
CA MET A 7 -21.13 10.74 9.43
C MET A 7 -20.10 10.24 10.45
N GLY A 8 -20.35 9.07 11.05
CA GLY A 8 -19.44 8.47 12.03
C GLY A 8 -18.05 8.18 11.44
N VAL A 9 -18.00 7.67 10.21
CA VAL A 9 -16.74 7.40 9.49
C VAL A 9 -16.00 8.69 9.18
N ALA A 10 -16.71 9.72 8.73
CA ALA A 10 -16.11 11.02 8.43
C ALA A 10 -15.54 11.69 9.68
N VAL A 11 -16.30 11.69 10.79
CA VAL A 11 -15.85 12.22 12.08
C VAL A 11 -14.64 11.44 12.59
N PHE A 12 -14.66 10.10 12.50
CA PHE A 12 -13.53 9.27 12.88
C PHE A 12 -12.28 9.57 12.05
N ALA A 13 -12.41 9.69 10.72
CA ALA A 13 -11.30 10.02 9.83
C ALA A 13 -10.69 11.39 10.16
N ILE A 14 -11.53 12.39 10.46
CA ILE A 14 -11.09 13.72 10.89
C ILE A 14 -10.30 13.62 12.20
N ILE A 15 -10.83 12.92 13.21
CA ILE A 15 -10.13 12.73 14.50
C ILE A 15 -8.81 11.98 14.30
N ALA A 16 -8.80 10.94 13.48
CA ALA A 16 -7.61 10.13 13.20
C ALA A 16 -6.47 10.93 12.54
N ILE A 17 -6.80 11.96 11.75
CA ILE A 17 -5.81 12.88 11.17
C ILE A 17 -5.43 14.00 12.15
N LEU A 18 -6.42 14.54 12.88
CA LEU A 18 -6.21 15.67 13.80
C LEU A 18 -5.32 15.28 14.98
N ILE A 19 -5.47 14.08 15.55
CA ILE A 19 -4.68 13.68 16.72
C ILE A 19 -3.17 13.67 16.41
N PRO A 20 -2.67 12.95 15.38
CA PRO A 20 -1.26 13.01 15.00
C PRO A 20 -0.79 14.42 14.66
N ALA A 21 -1.60 15.22 13.97
CA ALA A 21 -1.26 16.59 13.61
C ALA A 21 -1.09 17.48 14.86
N ILE A 22 -2.02 17.41 15.81
CA ILE A 22 -1.97 18.16 17.08
C ILE A 22 -0.76 17.71 17.90
N VAL A 23 -0.54 16.40 18.02
CA VAL A 23 0.63 15.86 18.75
C VAL A 23 1.93 16.32 18.12
N PHE A 24 2.03 16.29 16.78
CA PHE A 24 3.20 16.79 16.07
C PHE A 24 3.45 18.29 16.33
N LEU A 25 2.39 19.12 16.24
CA LEU A 25 2.47 20.56 16.51
C LEU A 25 2.83 20.87 17.96
N LEU A 26 2.20 20.18 18.92
CA LEU A 26 2.52 20.32 20.34
C LEU A 26 3.96 19.89 20.63
N SER A 27 4.41 18.78 20.04
CA SER A 27 5.79 18.31 20.21
C SER A 27 6.80 19.34 19.72
N ARG A 28 6.50 20.03 18.61
CA ARG A 28 7.33 21.11 18.09
C ARG A 28 7.39 22.32 19.01
N TYR A 29 6.29 22.66 19.70
CA TYR A 29 6.24 23.81 20.61
C TYR A 29 6.86 23.51 21.98
N ILE A 30 6.68 22.30 22.51
CA ILE A 30 7.20 21.89 23.82
C ILE A 30 8.69 21.54 23.75
N ARG A 31 9.18 21.04 22.61
CA ARG A 31 10.58 20.61 22.46
C ARG A 31 11.55 21.78 22.62
N THR A 32 12.52 21.61 23.51
CA THR A 32 13.69 22.50 23.58
C THR A 32 14.49 22.39 22.29
N ASP A 33 14.45 23.42 21.46
CA ASP A 33 15.20 23.48 20.21
C ASP A 33 16.67 23.80 20.49
N LYS A 34 17.52 22.77 20.51
CA LYS A 34 18.98 22.93 20.48
C LYS A 34 19.45 22.74 19.05
N LYS A 35 19.67 23.85 18.36
CA LYS A 35 20.23 23.87 17.00
C LYS A 35 21.71 23.54 17.05
N ASP A 36 22.04 22.26 17.16
CA ASP A 36 23.39 21.75 17.01
C ASP A 36 23.65 21.45 15.52
N PRO A 37 24.67 22.08 14.89
CA PRO A 37 25.05 21.78 13.50
C PRO A 37 25.27 20.28 13.24
N ARG A 38 25.73 19.51 14.22
CA ARG A 38 25.95 18.05 14.09
C ARG A 38 24.64 17.24 14.07
N GLY A 39 23.59 17.73 14.71
CA GLY A 39 22.27 17.10 14.68
C GLY A 39 21.48 17.38 13.39
N MET A 40 22.00 18.26 12.53
CA MET A 40 21.39 18.68 11.27
C MET A 40 22.05 18.05 10.05
N THR A 41 23.04 17.17 10.25
CA THR A 41 23.73 16.40 9.20
C THR A 41 23.24 14.95 9.19
N THR A 42 23.32 14.28 8.03
CA THR A 42 23.04 12.85 7.91
C THR A 42 23.92 12.04 8.86
N TYR A 43 23.33 11.04 9.50
CA TYR A 43 24.05 10.14 10.40
C TYR A 43 24.96 9.20 9.60
N GLU A 44 26.27 9.25 9.85
CA GLU A 44 27.29 8.39 9.23
C GLU A 44 28.28 7.87 10.30
N CYS A 45 27.74 7.33 11.41
CA CYS A 45 28.54 6.77 12.52
C CYS A 45 29.61 7.70 13.12
N GLY A 46 29.47 9.02 12.95
CA GLY A 46 30.40 10.04 13.45
C GLY A 46 31.31 10.66 12.38
N GLU A 47 31.28 10.15 11.15
CA GLU A 47 32.06 10.67 10.03
C GLU A 47 31.25 11.64 9.15
N VAL A 48 31.93 12.36 8.26
CA VAL A 48 31.29 13.19 7.24
C VAL A 48 30.92 12.30 6.05
N PRO A 49 29.67 12.28 5.58
CA PRO A 49 29.28 11.52 4.39
C PRO A 49 30.16 11.89 3.19
N ILE A 50 30.71 10.89 2.52
CA ILE A 50 31.55 11.06 1.33
C ILE A 50 30.80 10.53 0.11
N GLY A 51 30.71 11.36 -0.93
CA GLY A 51 30.08 11.00 -2.21
C GLY A 51 28.56 11.19 -2.21
N GLU A 52 27.95 10.76 -3.31
CA GLU A 52 26.50 10.73 -3.45
C GLU A 52 25.95 9.36 -3.03
N ALA A 53 24.80 9.35 -2.36
CA ALA A 53 24.07 8.13 -2.01
C ALA A 53 23.42 7.52 -3.26
N GLN A 54 24.25 6.93 -4.12
CA GLN A 54 23.83 6.21 -5.33
C GLN A 54 23.40 4.80 -4.91
N ILE A 55 22.09 4.59 -4.77
CA ILE A 55 21.52 3.27 -4.50
C ILE A 55 21.27 2.57 -5.83
N GLN A 56 21.75 1.33 -5.96
CA GLN A 56 21.36 0.47 -7.07
C GLN A 56 19.91 0.04 -6.86
N PHE A 57 18.98 0.70 -7.54
CA PHE A 57 17.58 0.36 -7.46
C PHE A 57 17.33 -0.95 -8.21
N HIS A 58 17.00 -1.97 -7.43
CA HIS A 58 16.65 -3.29 -7.93
C HIS A 58 15.29 -3.22 -8.65
N PHE A 59 15.26 -3.54 -9.95
CA PHE A 59 14.03 -3.54 -10.76
C PHE A 59 12.96 -4.49 -10.20
N GLN A 60 13.35 -5.45 -9.35
CA GLN A 60 12.47 -6.37 -8.64
C GLN A 60 11.34 -5.65 -7.87
N TYR A 61 11.59 -4.48 -7.27
CA TYR A 61 10.55 -3.74 -6.55
C TYR A 61 9.41 -3.29 -7.45
N TYR A 62 9.71 -2.95 -8.71
CA TYR A 62 8.72 -2.56 -9.70
C TYR A 62 7.87 -3.75 -10.14
N MET A 63 8.52 -4.90 -10.34
CA MET A 63 7.86 -6.16 -10.70
C MET A 63 6.86 -6.60 -9.62
N TYR A 64 7.25 -6.55 -8.34
CA TYR A 64 6.34 -6.80 -7.22
C TYR A 64 5.13 -5.86 -7.21
N ALA A 65 5.32 -4.57 -7.51
CA ALA A 65 4.23 -3.60 -7.55
C ALA A 65 3.21 -3.94 -8.65
N ILE A 66 3.65 -4.36 -9.85
CA ILE A 66 2.75 -4.76 -10.93
C ILE A 66 1.96 -6.02 -10.55
N ILE A 67 2.63 -7.04 -10.01
CA ILE A 67 1.95 -8.27 -9.57
C ILE A 67 0.92 -7.95 -8.49
N PHE A 68 1.27 -7.10 -7.52
CA PHE A 68 0.36 -6.67 -6.47
C PHE A 68 -0.89 -5.99 -7.04
N VAL A 69 -0.73 -5.03 -7.96
CA VAL A 69 -1.86 -4.34 -8.61
C VAL A 69 -2.73 -5.31 -9.41
N ALA A 70 -2.12 -6.27 -10.10
CA ALA A 70 -2.86 -7.31 -10.83
C ALA A 70 -3.68 -8.20 -9.88
N PHE A 71 -3.12 -8.58 -8.73
CA PHE A 71 -3.82 -9.36 -7.70
C PHE A 71 -4.92 -8.55 -6.98
N ASP A 72 -4.70 -7.25 -6.79
CA ASP A 72 -5.70 -6.35 -6.21
C ASP A 72 -6.97 -6.30 -7.08
N LEU A 73 -6.80 -6.25 -8.40
CA LEU A 73 -7.93 -6.36 -9.34
C LEU A 73 -8.72 -7.66 -9.17
N VAL A 74 -8.03 -8.80 -9.02
CA VAL A 74 -8.68 -10.11 -8.77
C VAL A 74 -9.53 -10.03 -7.50
N THR A 75 -8.99 -9.45 -6.43
CA THR A 75 -9.71 -9.28 -5.16
C THR A 75 -10.95 -8.42 -5.31
N VAL A 76 -10.88 -7.30 -6.03
CA VAL A 76 -12.03 -6.44 -6.31
C VAL A 76 -13.14 -7.20 -7.03
N PHE A 77 -12.79 -7.99 -8.05
CA PHE A 77 -13.79 -8.81 -8.77
C PHE A 77 -14.41 -9.88 -7.87
N ILE A 78 -13.63 -10.51 -6.99
CA ILE A 78 -14.15 -11.48 -6.01
C ILE A 78 -15.12 -10.80 -5.04
N LEU A 79 -14.81 -9.60 -4.56
CA LEU A 79 -15.68 -8.86 -3.63
C LEU A 79 -17.02 -8.50 -4.29
N ILE A 80 -16.99 -7.93 -5.50
CA ILE A 80 -18.21 -7.59 -6.25
C ILE A 80 -19.03 -8.86 -6.53
N TRP A 81 -18.37 -9.94 -6.95
CA TRP A 81 -19.03 -11.20 -7.21
C TRP A 81 -19.67 -11.80 -5.95
N GLY A 82 -18.99 -11.70 -4.80
CA GLY A 82 -19.52 -12.12 -3.50
C GLY A 82 -20.77 -11.35 -3.09
N LEU A 83 -20.85 -10.05 -3.37
CA LEU A 83 -22.02 -9.22 -3.07
C LEU A 83 -23.27 -9.65 -3.84
N VAL A 84 -23.13 -10.11 -5.08
CA VAL A 84 -24.25 -10.48 -5.96
C VAL A 84 -24.42 -11.99 -6.14
N PHE A 85 -23.64 -12.80 -5.42
CA PHE A 85 -23.51 -14.24 -5.68
C PHE A 85 -24.86 -14.98 -5.62
N ALA A 86 -25.74 -14.59 -4.69
CA ALA A 86 -27.05 -15.22 -4.54
C ALA A 86 -28.03 -14.87 -5.68
N ASP A 87 -27.87 -13.69 -6.29
CA ASP A 87 -28.86 -13.10 -7.20
C ASP A 87 -28.55 -13.36 -8.69
N ILE A 88 -27.35 -13.87 -9.00
CA ILE A 88 -26.92 -14.17 -10.37
C ILE A 88 -27.21 -15.62 -10.77
N SER A 89 -27.40 -15.84 -12.06
CA SER A 89 -27.61 -17.18 -12.62
C SER A 89 -26.38 -18.08 -12.43
N ASP A 90 -26.59 -19.39 -12.35
CA ASP A 90 -25.50 -20.35 -12.21
C ASP A 90 -24.50 -20.29 -13.38
N LEU A 91 -24.99 -19.94 -14.57
CA LEU A 91 -24.16 -19.73 -15.74
C LEU A 91 -23.23 -18.50 -15.58
N ALA A 92 -23.71 -17.40 -14.99
CA ALA A 92 -22.88 -16.24 -14.67
C ALA A 92 -21.81 -16.57 -13.60
N LYS A 93 -22.15 -17.40 -12.62
CA LYS A 93 -21.18 -17.91 -11.62
C LYS A 93 -20.05 -18.70 -12.28
N VAL A 94 -20.38 -19.56 -13.24
CA VAL A 94 -19.39 -20.34 -14.00
C VAL A 94 -18.47 -19.44 -14.82
N TYR A 95 -19.02 -18.41 -15.49
CA TYR A 95 -18.20 -17.46 -16.25
C TYR A 95 -17.27 -16.64 -15.35
N MET A 96 -17.74 -16.21 -14.16
CA MET A 96 -16.88 -15.54 -13.18
C MET A 96 -15.76 -16.46 -12.70
N LEU A 97 -16.05 -17.74 -12.45
CA LEU A 97 -15.04 -18.71 -12.04
C LEU A 97 -13.99 -18.94 -13.15
N LEU A 98 -14.41 -19.02 -14.41
CA LEU A 98 -13.50 -19.09 -15.57
C LEU A 98 -12.64 -17.83 -15.68
N PHE A 99 -13.24 -16.64 -15.55
CA PHE A 99 -12.54 -15.37 -15.59
C PHE A 99 -11.46 -15.28 -14.48
N LEU A 100 -11.82 -15.60 -13.24
CA LEU A 100 -10.88 -15.64 -12.12
C LEU A 100 -9.79 -16.70 -12.34
N GLY A 101 -10.13 -17.86 -12.89
CA GLY A 101 -9.17 -18.90 -13.26
C GLY A 101 -8.12 -18.40 -14.26
N ILE A 102 -8.53 -17.67 -15.30
CA ILE A 102 -7.61 -17.08 -16.29
C ILE A 102 -6.67 -16.07 -15.62
N LEU A 103 -7.19 -15.20 -14.76
CA LEU A 103 -6.37 -14.21 -14.05
C LEU A 103 -5.37 -14.90 -13.10
N LEU A 104 -5.79 -15.92 -12.36
CA LEU A 104 -4.91 -16.69 -11.47
C LEU A 104 -3.80 -17.41 -12.24
N VAL A 105 -4.09 -17.94 -13.45
CA VAL A 105 -3.04 -18.52 -14.31
C VAL A 105 -2.02 -17.45 -14.71
N GLY A 106 -2.46 -16.25 -15.07
CA GLY A 106 -1.57 -15.13 -15.38
C GLY A 106 -0.67 -14.73 -14.21
N VAL A 107 -1.26 -14.59 -13.01
CA VAL A 107 -0.51 -14.22 -11.79
C VAL A 107 0.46 -15.32 -11.37
N THR A 108 0.04 -16.59 -11.37
CA THR A 108 0.91 -17.71 -11.02
C THR A 108 2.07 -17.88 -11.99
N TYR A 109 1.85 -17.63 -13.29
CA TYR A 109 2.94 -17.56 -14.27
C TYR A 109 3.92 -16.42 -13.96
N ALA A 110 3.41 -15.22 -13.67
CA ALA A 110 4.25 -14.06 -13.35
C ALA A 110 5.12 -14.32 -12.10
N LEU A 111 4.51 -14.86 -11.03
CA LEU A 111 5.21 -15.22 -9.80
C LEU A 111 6.32 -16.26 -10.04
N LYS A 112 6.03 -17.33 -10.79
CA LYS A 112 7.03 -18.37 -11.10
C LYS A 112 8.20 -17.82 -11.92
N LYS A 113 7.96 -16.84 -12.79
CA LYS A 113 9.02 -16.19 -13.57
C LYS A 113 9.94 -15.33 -12.70
N GLU A 114 9.42 -14.79 -11.60
CA GLU A 114 10.19 -13.99 -10.64
C GLU A 114 11.02 -14.82 -9.65
N GLU A 115 10.68 -16.10 -9.42
CA GLU A 115 11.46 -16.99 -8.54
C GLU A 115 12.94 -17.11 -8.94
N ILE A 116 13.28 -16.85 -10.21
CA ILE A 116 14.62 -17.02 -10.78
C ILE A 116 15.55 -15.83 -10.48
N ILE A 117 15.03 -14.72 -9.94
CA ILE A 117 15.78 -13.45 -9.78
C ILE A 117 16.44 -13.34 -8.40
N TRP A 118 16.44 -14.42 -7.61
CA TRP A 118 17.10 -14.47 -6.30
C TRP A 118 18.55 -14.97 -6.41
N ILE A 119 19.44 -14.09 -6.90
CA ILE A 119 20.87 -14.03 -6.55
C ILE A 119 21.27 -12.56 -6.47
#